data_AF-A0A9E1LBE8-F1
#
_entry.id   AF-A0A9E1LBE8-F1
#
_cell.length_a   1.000
_cell.length_b   1.000
_cell.length_c   1.000
_cell.angle_alpha   90.00
_cell.angle_beta   90.00
_cell.angle_gamma   90.00
#
_symmetry.space_group_name_H-M   'P 1'
#
loop_
_entity.id
_entity.type
_entity.pdbx_description
1 polymer ?
#
loop_
_entity_poly.entity_id
_entity_poly.type
_entity_poly.pdbx_seq_one_letter_code
_entity_poly.pdbx_strand_id
1 'polypeptide(L)'
;NVTEGYLGAPNISDVKNAYSEGKRIAELLGVINANETGIEFVNARCFAFVGLYLPLTSHFAIGNFINNGLNNEVIFIKSDGTPKRSYLYMADLVIWLLTILIHGKNKEVYNVGSDISLSITKLAQAVQLHFPKSSIEILQKPLPDRLPERYVPSIEKAKNELGLKVITSLDQALEKTIKQILHSRNSD
;
A
#
# COMPACT_ATOMS: atom_id res chain seq x y z
N ASN A 1 -21.23 -26.80 3.82
CA ASN A 1 -22.03 -25.96 4.73
C ASN A 1 -21.22 -24.74 5.12
N VAL A 2 -21.79 -23.54 5.00
CA VAL A 2 -21.20 -22.29 5.51
C VAL A 2 -21.65 -22.15 6.96
N THR A 3 -20.69 -22.02 7.89
CA THR A 3 -20.99 -21.90 9.32
C THR A 3 -21.29 -20.45 9.70
N GLU A 4 -21.92 -20.22 10.85
CA GLU A 4 -22.14 -18.88 11.42
C GLU A 4 -20.81 -18.15 11.71
N GLY A 5 -19.71 -18.90 11.86
CA GLY A 5 -18.37 -18.36 11.99
C GLY A 5 -17.66 -18.02 10.68
N TYR A 6 -18.27 -18.28 9.51
CA TYR A 6 -17.67 -17.95 8.22
C TYR A 6 -17.83 -16.46 7.93
N LEU A 7 -16.73 -15.71 8.01
CA LEU A 7 -16.79 -14.26 7.95
C LEU A 7 -16.97 -13.71 6.52
N GLY A 8 -16.32 -14.28 5.50
CA GLY A 8 -16.36 -13.79 4.11
C GLY A 8 -15.96 -12.30 3.88
N ALA A 9 -15.64 -11.59 4.96
CA ALA A 9 -15.47 -10.15 5.11
C ALA A 9 -14.77 -9.89 6.46
N PRO A 10 -14.37 -8.65 6.79
CA PRO A 10 -13.94 -8.34 8.14
C PRO A 10 -15.02 -8.68 9.17
N ASN A 11 -14.61 -9.05 10.39
CA ASN A 11 -15.55 -9.34 11.47
C ASN A 11 -16.15 -8.03 11.99
N ILE A 12 -17.47 -7.87 11.81
CA ILE A 12 -18.23 -6.67 12.20
C ILE A 12 -18.16 -6.42 13.73
N SER A 13 -18.01 -7.48 14.54
CA SER A 13 -17.91 -7.35 16.00
C SER A 13 -16.52 -6.95 16.50
N ASP A 14 -15.49 -6.95 15.65
CA ASP A 14 -14.14 -6.52 16.02
C ASP A 14 -13.94 -5.03 15.69
N VAL A 15 -13.78 -4.21 16.74
CA VAL A 15 -13.59 -2.76 16.65
C VAL A 15 -12.38 -2.36 15.80
N LYS A 16 -11.38 -3.24 15.63
CA LYS A 16 -10.23 -2.99 14.75
C LYS A 16 -10.62 -2.89 13.27
N ASN A 17 -11.78 -3.42 12.90
CA ASN A 17 -12.31 -3.38 11.53
C ASN A 17 -13.18 -2.15 11.25
N ALA A 18 -13.32 -1.21 12.19
CA ALA A 18 -14.16 -0.01 11.98
C ALA A 18 -13.77 0.76 10.71
N TYR A 19 -12.46 0.89 10.42
CA TYR A 19 -11.98 1.55 9.21
C TYR A 19 -12.34 0.77 7.93
N SER A 20 -12.13 -0.54 7.91
CA SER A 20 -12.41 -1.38 6.74
C SER A 20 -13.90 -1.47 6.47
N GLU A 21 -14.73 -1.59 7.51
CA GLU A 21 -16.19 -1.57 7.38
C GLU A 21 -16.70 -0.20 6.90
N GLY A 22 -16.20 0.91 7.46
CA GLY A 22 -16.56 2.25 6.99
C GLY A 22 -16.23 2.45 5.51
N LYS A 23 -15.07 1.96 5.05
CA LYS A 23 -14.72 2.00 3.62
C LYS A 23 -15.61 1.11 2.77
N ARG A 24 -15.96 -0.10 3.21
CA ARG A 24 -16.89 -1.00 2.50
C ARG A 24 -18.27 -0.38 2.34
N ILE A 25 -18.80 0.25 3.39
CA ILE A 25 -20.09 0.96 3.34
C ILE A 25 -20.02 2.12 2.34
N ALA A 26 -18.91 2.88 2.30
CA ALA A 26 -18.76 3.97 1.32
C ALA A 26 -18.81 3.47 -0.13
N GLU A 27 -18.24 2.29 -0.43
CA GLU A 27 -18.37 1.69 -1.77
C GLU A 27 -19.82 1.38 -2.13
N LEU A 28 -20.57 0.79 -1.17
CA LEU A 28 -21.99 0.48 -1.35
C LEU A 28 -22.81 1.76 -1.58
N LEU A 29 -22.60 2.79 -0.77
CA LEU A 29 -23.30 4.06 -0.90
C LEU A 29 -23.01 4.74 -2.26
N GLY A 30 -21.78 4.64 -2.76
CA GLY A 30 -21.43 5.14 -4.09
C GLY A 30 -22.23 4.46 -5.21
N VAL A 31 -22.38 3.13 -5.14
CA VAL A 31 -23.19 2.38 -6.11
C VAL A 31 -24.68 2.69 -5.99
N ILE A 32 -25.21 2.84 -4.78
CA ILE A 32 -26.60 3.24 -4.55
C ILE A 32 -26.87 4.61 -5.19
N ASN A 33 -26.04 5.61 -4.86
CA ASN A 33 -26.19 6.96 -5.40
C ASN A 33 -26.09 6.98 -6.93
N ALA A 34 -25.19 6.20 -7.52
CA ALA A 34 -25.07 6.09 -8.98
C ALA A 34 -26.33 5.54 -9.65
N ASN A 35 -27.00 4.57 -9.01
CA ASN A 35 -28.27 4.02 -9.51
C ASN A 35 -29.44 5.00 -9.36
N GLU A 36 -29.46 5.79 -8.29
CA GLU A 36 -30.55 6.73 -8.01
C GLU A 36 -30.46 8.03 -8.82
N THR A 37 -29.24 8.55 -9.01
CA THR A 37 -29.00 9.88 -9.61
C THR A 37 -28.54 9.82 -11.06
N GLY A 38 -28.06 8.66 -11.52
CA GLY A 38 -27.41 8.52 -12.82
C GLY A 38 -25.98 9.08 -12.88
N ILE A 39 -25.44 9.61 -11.76
CA ILE A 39 -24.04 10.04 -11.69
C ILE A 39 -23.13 8.82 -11.86
N GLU A 40 -22.12 8.95 -12.72
CA GLU A 40 -21.11 7.91 -12.87
C GLU A 40 -20.25 7.79 -11.62
N PHE A 41 -20.10 6.57 -11.12
CA PHE A 41 -19.30 6.26 -9.95
C PHE A 41 -18.24 5.22 -10.31
N VAL A 42 -16.98 5.52 -10.02
CA VAL A 42 -15.86 4.60 -10.21
C VAL A 42 -15.13 4.44 -8.89
N ASN A 43 -14.71 3.22 -8.57
CA ASN A 43 -14.09 2.94 -7.28
C ASN A 43 -12.63 2.52 -7.44
N ALA A 44 -11.72 3.27 -6.82
CA ALA A 44 -10.30 2.95 -6.73
C ALA A 44 -9.96 2.36 -5.34
N ARG A 45 -9.60 1.07 -5.29
CA ARG A 45 -9.11 0.41 -4.08
C ARG A 45 -7.60 0.55 -3.97
N CYS A 46 -7.18 1.51 -3.15
CA CYS A 46 -5.79 1.86 -2.95
C CYS A 46 -5.04 0.89 -2.01
N PHE A 47 -3.87 0.43 -2.45
CA PHE A 47 -2.94 -0.40 -1.67
C PHE A 47 -1.81 0.45 -1.09
N ALA A 48 -0.64 -0.12 -0.80
CA ALA A 48 0.46 0.62 -0.18
C ALA A 48 1.20 1.51 -1.20
N PHE A 49 1.64 2.68 -0.74
CA PHE A 49 2.33 3.68 -1.56
C PHE A 49 3.66 4.11 -0.94
N VAL A 50 4.49 4.73 -1.78
CA VAL A 50 5.73 5.39 -1.38
C VAL A 50 5.88 6.70 -2.15
N GLY A 51 6.32 7.74 -1.46
CA GLY A 51 6.44 9.07 -2.05
C GLY A 51 6.77 10.14 -1.02
N LEU A 52 7.03 11.36 -1.52
CA LEU A 52 7.08 12.57 -0.71
C LEU A 52 5.76 12.73 0.07
N TYR A 53 5.84 13.21 1.30
CA TYR A 53 4.73 13.31 2.27
C TYR A 53 4.22 12.00 2.86
N LEU A 54 4.82 10.85 2.53
CA LEU A 54 4.57 9.63 3.27
C LEU A 54 4.90 9.86 4.76
N PRO A 55 3.98 9.57 5.69
CA PRO A 55 4.26 9.68 7.12
C PRO A 55 5.42 8.76 7.54
N LEU A 56 6.48 9.37 8.07
CA LEU A 56 7.70 8.67 8.48
C LEU A 56 7.61 8.01 9.87
N THR A 57 6.63 8.40 10.67
CA THR A 57 6.45 7.96 12.08
C THR A 57 5.12 7.22 12.32
N SER A 58 4.42 6.85 11.25
CA SER A 58 3.13 6.16 11.34
C SER A 58 3.29 4.63 11.31
N HIS A 59 2.19 3.92 11.12
CA HIS A 59 2.14 2.45 11.10
C HIS A 59 2.73 1.81 9.81
N PHE A 60 3.22 2.62 8.86
CA PHE A 60 3.77 2.14 7.59
C PHE A 60 5.23 1.70 7.72
N ALA A 61 5.52 0.42 7.43
CA ALA A 61 6.87 -0.14 7.51
C ALA A 61 7.91 0.65 6.71
N ILE A 62 7.61 0.97 5.44
CA ILE A 62 8.53 1.70 4.56
C ILE A 62 8.86 3.10 5.09
N GLY A 63 7.88 3.79 5.69
CA GLY A 63 8.08 5.12 6.29
C GLY A 63 9.00 5.05 7.51
N ASN A 64 8.75 4.10 8.41
CA ASN A 64 9.60 3.88 9.58
C ASN A 64 11.04 3.50 9.19
N PHE A 65 11.22 2.64 8.18
CA PHE A 65 12.56 2.24 7.72
C PHE A 65 13.32 3.42 7.12
N ILE A 66 12.65 4.25 6.30
CA ILE A 66 13.24 5.49 5.77
C ILE A 66 13.60 6.43 6.92
N ASN A 67 12.74 6.56 7.94
CA ASN A 67 13.01 7.40 9.11
C ASN A 67 14.26 6.96 9.87
N ASN A 68 14.39 5.65 10.16
CA ASN A 68 15.57 5.13 10.83
C ASN A 68 16.83 5.36 9.98
N GLY A 69 16.76 5.11 8.67
CA GLY A 69 17.85 5.38 7.73
C GLY A 69 18.30 6.86 7.74
N LEU A 70 17.34 7.78 7.68
CA LEU A 70 17.61 9.23 7.71
C LEU A 70 18.29 9.70 9.01
N ASN A 71 18.09 8.99 10.12
CA ASN A 71 18.68 9.29 11.42
C ASN A 71 19.93 8.43 11.72
N ASN A 72 20.40 7.61 10.77
CA ASN A 72 21.45 6.61 10.97
C ASN A 72 21.18 5.64 12.13
N GLU A 73 19.91 5.32 12.35
CA GLU A 73 19.45 4.37 13.37
C GLU A 73 19.33 2.95 12.79
N VAL A 74 19.19 1.96 13.68
CA VAL A 74 18.87 0.58 13.33
C VAL A 74 17.47 0.50 12.72
N ILE A 75 17.33 -0.19 11.58
CA ILE A 75 16.04 -0.50 10.96
C ILE A 75 15.45 -1.73 11.64
N PHE A 76 14.46 -1.51 12.51
CA PHE A 76 13.80 -2.60 13.25
C PHE A 76 12.62 -3.20 12.47
N ILE A 77 12.71 -4.48 12.16
CA ILE A 77 11.57 -5.28 11.68
C ILE A 77 10.86 -5.87 12.90
N LYS A 78 9.68 -5.32 13.23
CA LYS A 78 8.90 -5.73 14.40
C LYS A 78 8.26 -7.12 14.26
N SER A 79 8.07 -7.62 13.04
CA SER A 79 7.58 -8.98 12.76
C SER A 79 8.73 -9.93 12.45
N ASP A 80 8.41 -11.15 11.99
CA ASP A 80 9.39 -12.12 11.48
C ASP A 80 9.93 -11.78 10.07
N GLY A 81 9.50 -10.66 9.49
CA GLY A 81 9.91 -10.19 8.17
C GLY A 81 9.28 -10.94 6.98
N THR A 82 8.50 -12.00 7.23
CA THR A 82 7.90 -12.83 6.17
C THR A 82 6.70 -12.23 5.42
N PRO A 83 5.88 -11.32 6.00
CA PRO A 83 4.73 -10.76 5.31
C PRO A 83 5.09 -10.14 3.96
N LYS A 84 4.22 -10.35 2.98
CA LYS A 84 4.37 -9.85 1.62
C LYS A 84 3.57 -8.57 1.44
N ARG A 85 4.22 -7.57 0.88
CA ARG A 85 3.67 -6.26 0.51
C ARG A 85 4.06 -5.92 -0.92
N SER A 86 3.56 -4.79 -1.40
CA SER A 86 3.84 -4.17 -2.69
C SER A 86 3.65 -2.66 -2.55
N TYR A 87 4.44 -1.86 -3.24
CA TYR A 87 4.37 -0.40 -3.16
C TYR A 87 4.26 0.20 -4.55
N LEU A 88 3.35 1.14 -4.72
CA LEU A 88 3.23 1.97 -5.92
C LEU A 88 3.77 3.39 -5.61
N TYR A 89 4.52 3.96 -6.54
CA TYR A 89 5.03 5.32 -6.38
C TYR A 89 3.89 6.35 -6.45
N MET A 90 3.99 7.43 -5.67
CA MET A 90 2.96 8.48 -5.60
C MET A 90 2.60 9.09 -6.97
N ALA A 91 3.57 9.27 -7.87
CA ALA A 91 3.27 9.85 -9.19
C ALA A 91 2.45 8.88 -10.05
N ASP A 92 2.80 7.59 -10.01
CA ASP A 92 2.02 6.53 -10.65
C ASP A 92 0.60 6.46 -10.06
N LEU A 93 0.45 6.56 -8.73
CA LEU A 93 -0.86 6.64 -8.06
C LEU A 93 -1.72 7.77 -8.65
N VAL A 94 -1.17 8.99 -8.78
CA VAL A 94 -1.92 10.13 -9.31
C VAL A 94 -2.38 9.88 -10.75
N ILE A 95 -1.48 9.35 -11.59
CA ILE A 95 -1.81 8.98 -12.98
C ILE A 95 -2.96 7.97 -13.01
N TRP A 96 -2.90 6.95 -12.15
CA TRP A 96 -3.92 5.90 -12.07
C TRP A 96 -5.27 6.46 -11.61
N LEU A 97 -5.30 7.30 -10.57
CA LEU A 97 -6.54 7.89 -10.07
C LEU A 97 -7.21 8.79 -11.11
N LEU A 98 -6.44 9.62 -11.82
CA LEU A 98 -6.97 10.46 -12.88
C LEU A 98 -7.48 9.63 -14.06
N THR A 99 -6.76 8.58 -14.44
CA THR A 99 -7.19 7.68 -15.52
C THR A 99 -8.47 6.95 -15.15
N ILE A 100 -8.58 6.42 -13.93
CA ILE A 100 -9.79 5.76 -13.43
C ILE A 100 -10.96 6.74 -13.38
N LEU A 101 -10.73 7.97 -12.93
CA LEU A 101 -11.77 9.00 -12.88
C LEU A 101 -12.36 9.30 -14.26
N ILE A 102 -11.53 9.38 -15.29
CA ILE A 102 -11.93 9.82 -16.64
C ILE A 102 -12.41 8.65 -17.51
N HIS A 103 -11.79 7.48 -17.37
CA HIS A 103 -11.98 6.34 -18.28
C HIS A 103 -12.50 5.07 -17.60
N GLY A 104 -12.64 5.09 -16.27
CA GLY A 104 -13.19 3.96 -15.54
C GLY A 104 -14.65 3.70 -15.93
N LYS A 105 -15.02 2.43 -16.02
CA LYS A 105 -16.40 2.04 -16.31
C LYS A 105 -17.30 2.31 -15.11
N ASN A 106 -18.50 2.82 -15.36
CA ASN A 106 -19.47 3.13 -14.31
C ASN A 106 -19.75 1.91 -13.41
N LYS A 107 -19.76 2.13 -12.10
CA LYS A 107 -19.93 1.18 -11.00
C LYS A 107 -18.86 0.08 -10.90
N GLU A 108 -17.76 0.21 -11.64
CA GLU A 108 -16.65 -0.75 -11.58
C GLU A 108 -15.60 -0.39 -10.51
N VAL A 109 -14.94 -1.44 -10.02
CA VAL A 109 -13.84 -1.34 -9.06
C VAL A 109 -12.50 -1.61 -9.76
N TYR A 110 -11.50 -0.79 -9.47
CA TYR A 110 -10.12 -0.95 -9.92
C TYR A 110 -9.17 -0.97 -8.71
N ASN A 111 -8.32 -2.01 -8.62
CA ASN A 111 -7.23 -2.01 -7.64
C ASN A 111 -6.13 -1.05 -8.08
N VAL A 112 -5.68 -0.18 -7.19
CA VAL A 112 -4.58 0.78 -7.42
C VAL A 112 -3.41 0.42 -6.53
N GLY A 113 -2.36 -0.10 -7.13
CA GLY A 113 -1.17 -0.57 -6.42
C GLY A 113 -0.18 -1.22 -7.36
N SER A 114 0.79 -1.93 -6.78
CA SER A 114 1.79 -2.69 -7.52
C SER A 114 1.54 -4.19 -7.34
N ASP A 115 1.67 -4.98 -8.40
CA ASP A 115 1.64 -6.46 -8.35
C ASP A 115 3.02 -7.07 -8.04
N ILE A 116 4.05 -6.23 -7.89
CA ILE A 116 5.40 -6.66 -7.54
C ILE A 116 5.48 -6.92 -6.03
N SER A 117 5.50 -8.21 -5.68
CA SER A 117 5.56 -8.66 -4.29
C SER A 117 6.98 -8.66 -3.73
N LEU A 118 7.13 -8.17 -2.50
CA LEU A 118 8.36 -8.28 -1.70
C LEU A 118 8.05 -8.57 -0.23
N SER A 119 8.98 -9.21 0.47
CA SER A 119 8.88 -9.35 1.93
C SER A 119 9.28 -8.07 2.65
N ILE A 120 8.83 -7.92 3.91
CA ILE A 120 9.29 -6.83 4.78
C ILE A 120 10.81 -6.84 4.95
N THR A 121 11.45 -8.02 5.01
CA THR A 121 12.92 -8.11 5.04
C THR A 121 13.56 -7.53 3.78
N LYS A 122 13.04 -7.89 2.59
CA LYS A 122 13.55 -7.33 1.33
C LYS A 122 13.31 -5.82 1.23
N LEU A 123 12.21 -5.34 1.77
CA LEU A 123 11.93 -3.91 1.85
C LEU A 123 12.96 -3.18 2.72
N ALA A 124 13.26 -3.71 3.91
CA ALA A 124 14.27 -3.14 4.79
C ALA A 124 15.65 -3.11 4.11
N GLN A 125 16.02 -4.19 3.41
CA GLN A 125 17.26 -4.27 2.63
C GLN A 125 17.30 -3.21 1.52
N ALA A 126 16.22 -3.07 0.75
CA ALA A 126 16.13 -2.05 -0.30
C ALA A 126 16.29 -0.63 0.27
N VAL A 127 15.69 -0.33 1.43
CA VAL A 127 15.88 0.95 2.11
C VAL A 127 17.32 1.12 2.62
N GLN A 128 17.91 0.10 3.24
CA GLN A 128 19.28 0.12 3.78
C GLN A 128 20.33 0.45 2.71
N LEU A 129 20.11 0.06 1.45
CA LEU A 129 21.02 0.41 0.34
C LEU A 129 21.22 1.92 0.18
N HIS A 130 20.24 2.74 0.59
CA HIS A 130 20.35 4.20 0.59
C HIS A 130 20.97 4.77 1.88
N PHE A 131 21.12 3.94 2.93
CA PHE A 131 21.59 4.32 4.25
C PHE A 131 22.63 3.30 4.76
N PRO A 132 23.84 3.26 4.18
CA PRO A 132 24.83 2.22 4.49
C PRO A 132 25.34 2.22 5.93
N LYS A 133 25.08 3.29 6.70
CA LYS A 133 25.40 3.38 8.13
C LYS A 133 24.36 2.68 9.02
N SER A 134 23.15 2.44 8.53
CA SER A 134 22.10 1.75 9.28
C SER A 134 22.25 0.24 9.18
N SER A 135 22.01 -0.48 10.28
CA SER A 135 21.88 -1.94 10.30
C SER A 135 20.39 -2.35 10.25
N ILE A 136 20.13 -3.64 9.99
CA ILE A 136 18.78 -4.21 10.04
C ILE A 136 18.73 -5.23 11.18
N GLU A 137 17.72 -5.14 12.03
CA GLU A 137 17.45 -6.12 13.09
C GLU A 137 16.00 -6.63 13.00
N ILE A 138 15.85 -7.95 13.10
CA ILE A 138 14.54 -8.63 13.12
C ILE A 138 14.24 -9.03 14.55
N LEU A 139 13.14 -8.50 15.10
CA LEU A 139 12.79 -8.68 16.52
C LEU A 139 12.05 -9.97 16.82
N GLN A 140 11.45 -10.63 15.83
CA GLN A 140 10.67 -11.85 16.01
C GLN A 140 11.18 -12.98 15.12
N LYS A 141 11.07 -14.21 15.61
CA LYS A 141 11.32 -15.39 14.79
C LYS A 141 10.05 -15.81 14.06
N PRO A 142 10.17 -16.38 12.84
CA PRO A 142 9.02 -16.92 12.14
C PRO A 142 8.38 -18.04 12.97
N LEU A 143 7.06 -18.04 13.02
CA LEU A 143 6.31 -19.12 13.65
C LEU A 143 6.24 -20.32 12.71
N PRO A 144 6.49 -21.55 13.20
CA PRO A 144 6.25 -22.75 12.41
C PRO A 144 4.80 -22.76 11.90
N ASP A 145 4.60 -23.17 10.64
CA ASP A 145 3.29 -23.40 10.01
C ASP A 145 2.37 -22.19 9.79
N ARG A 146 2.83 -20.96 10.07
CA ARG A 146 2.08 -19.75 9.75
C ARG A 146 2.38 -19.28 8.33
N LEU A 147 1.37 -19.32 7.45
CA LEU A 147 1.48 -18.71 6.13
C LEU A 147 1.71 -17.19 6.25
N PRO A 148 2.65 -16.61 5.48
CA PRO A 148 2.92 -15.19 5.53
C PRO A 148 1.70 -14.41 5.04
N GLU A 149 1.33 -13.36 5.77
CA GLU A 149 0.28 -12.44 5.36
C GLU A 149 0.63 -11.82 4.00
N ARG A 150 -0.29 -11.87 3.04
CA ARG A 150 -0.08 -11.35 1.69
C ARG A 150 -1.03 -10.19 1.39
N TYR A 151 -0.48 -9.00 1.24
CA TYR A 151 -1.21 -7.80 0.83
C TYR A 151 -0.60 -7.26 -0.46
N VAL A 152 -0.94 -7.92 -1.57
CA VAL A 152 -0.45 -7.63 -2.92
C VAL A 152 -1.64 -7.70 -3.88
N PRO A 153 -2.04 -6.59 -4.55
CA PRO A 153 -3.15 -6.57 -5.48
C PRO A 153 -2.84 -7.37 -6.76
N SER A 154 -3.90 -7.91 -7.37
CA SER A 154 -3.91 -8.07 -8.82
C SER A 154 -4.36 -6.76 -9.47
N ILE A 155 -3.62 -6.31 -10.47
CA ILE A 155 -3.89 -5.08 -11.23
C ILE A 155 -4.29 -5.36 -12.69
N GLU A 156 -4.59 -6.62 -13.02
CA GLU A 156 -4.90 -7.05 -14.39
C GLU A 156 -6.09 -6.31 -15.00
N LYS A 157 -7.12 -6.01 -14.21
CA LYS A 157 -8.25 -5.23 -14.70
C LYS A 157 -7.84 -3.80 -15.11
N ALA A 158 -7.06 -3.12 -14.28
CA ALA A 158 -6.56 -1.78 -14.59
C ALA A 158 -5.63 -1.78 -15.82
N LYS A 159 -4.78 -2.80 -15.95
CA LYS A 159 -3.94 -3.00 -17.14
C LYS A 159 -4.74 -3.21 -18.41
N ASN A 160 -5.68 -4.16 -18.38
CA ASN A 160 -6.38 -4.62 -19.57
C ASN A 160 -7.44 -3.63 -20.05
N GLU A 161 -8.14 -2.97 -19.13
CA GLU A 161 -9.22 -2.05 -19.50
C GLU A 161 -8.75 -0.60 -19.69
N LEU A 162 -7.75 -0.16 -18.91
CA LEU A 162 -7.33 1.25 -18.87
C LEU A 162 -5.90 1.47 -19.34
N GLY A 163 -5.18 0.41 -19.75
CA GLY A 163 -3.79 0.50 -20.18
C GLY A 163 -2.81 0.91 -19.06
N LEU A 164 -3.24 0.88 -17.79
CA LEU A 164 -2.45 1.32 -16.65
C LEU A 164 -1.28 0.38 -16.38
N LYS A 165 -0.12 0.95 -16.06
CA LYS A 165 1.12 0.22 -15.80
C LYS A 165 1.84 0.83 -14.59
N VAL A 166 2.61 0.00 -13.89
CA VAL A 166 3.60 0.48 -12.92
C VAL A 166 4.79 1.00 -13.71
N ILE A 167 5.03 2.31 -13.67
CA ILE A 167 6.06 3.01 -14.44
C ILE A 167 7.33 3.12 -13.61
N THR A 168 7.17 3.46 -12.32
CA THR A 168 8.29 3.68 -11.40
C THR A 168 8.56 2.42 -10.58
N SER A 169 9.76 1.86 -10.73
CA SER A 169 10.21 0.72 -9.90
C SER A 169 10.35 1.13 -8.43
N LEU A 170 10.33 0.16 -7.51
CA LEU A 170 10.49 0.44 -6.08
C LEU A 170 11.81 1.16 -5.77
N ASP A 171 12.91 0.75 -6.41
CA ASP A 171 14.22 1.35 -6.17
C ASP A 171 14.25 2.82 -6.61
N GLN A 172 13.72 3.13 -7.79
CA GLN A 172 13.56 4.51 -8.27
C GLN A 172 12.62 5.32 -7.36
N ALA A 173 11.56 4.69 -6.86
CA ALA A 173 10.60 5.33 -5.98
C ALA A 173 11.24 5.69 -4.62
N LEU A 174 12.04 4.79 -4.06
CA LEU A 174 12.84 5.02 -2.85
C LEU A 174 13.85 6.15 -3.06
N GLU A 175 14.64 6.08 -4.13
CA GLU A 175 15.64 7.09 -4.47
C GLU A 175 15.02 8.49 -4.56
N LYS A 176 13.93 8.63 -5.35
CA LYS A 176 13.21 9.89 -5.51
C LYS A 176 12.66 10.40 -4.18
N THR A 177 12.01 9.51 -3.41
CA THR A 177 11.40 9.87 -2.13
C THR A 177 12.44 10.38 -1.13
N ILE A 178 13.54 9.64 -0.96
CA ILE A 178 14.62 9.99 -0.02
C ILE A 178 15.28 11.31 -0.45
N LYS A 179 15.58 11.48 -1.74
CA LYS A 179 16.17 12.72 -2.27
C LYS A 179 15.28 13.93 -1.99
N GLN A 180 13.97 13.80 -2.20
CA GLN A 180 13.01 14.88 -1.95
C GLN A 180 12.92 15.22 -0.45
N ILE A 181 12.91 14.22 0.44
CA ILE A 181 12.90 14.44 1.90
C ILE A 181 14.18 15.15 2.37
N LEU A 182 15.35 14.74 1.85
CA LEU A 182 16.61 15.39 2.20
C LEU A 182 16.66 16.83 1.70
N HIS A 183 16.13 17.09 0.51
CA HIS A 183 16.04 18.44 -0.02
C HIS A 183 15.12 19.35 0.82
N SER A 184 13.95 18.86 1.23
CA SER A 184 13.04 19.63 2.09
C SER A 184 13.66 19.94 3.45
N ARG A 185 14.38 19.00 4.08
CA ARG A 185 15.07 19.23 5.36
C ARG A 185 16.18 20.28 5.32
N ASN A 186 16.80 20.50 4.17
CA ASN A 186 17.87 21.47 4.00
C ASN A 186 17.36 22.87 3.60
N SER A 187 16.06 22.98 3.31
CA SER A 187 15.43 24.24 2.87
C SER A 187 14.68 24.95 4.01
N ASP A 188 14.58 24.30 5.17
CA ASP A 188 14.07 24.81 6.46
C ASP A 188 15.24 25.15 7.39
#